data_AF-A0A1A8X9V3-F1
#
_entry.id   AF-A0A1A8X9V3-F1
#
_cell.length_a   1.000
_cell.length_b   1.000
_cell.length_c   1.000
_cell.angle_alpha   90.00
_cell.angle_beta   90.00
_cell.angle_gamma   90.00
#
_symmetry.space_group_name_H-M   'P 1'
#
loop_
_entity.id
_entity.type
_entity.pdbx_description
1 polymer ?
#
loop_
_entity_poly.entity_id
_entity_poly.type
_entity_poly.pdbx_seq_one_letter_code
_entity_poly.pdbx_strand_id
1 'polypeptide(L)'
;MEIPNNTNCDLPSERIYNNFDNVETSETYKSFCNSYESTLGKYPDLQELCFKLVSNLYKLNEKESSGSNMKEQCTYLNFWKQKNVIDIVQGNASITYIIILHTIWDQIINVHYISKKDICNPKYFSSIGIDYTKKWEKMHNYNNNYKQLETAFNSKENSKEKYCNDIADVINIYNEFVHVCNGENKQRCPDFWGIFQNNYESSSKIEQRCRDIYIKLGLYKVKMSLGDPGEETYIEQYETTYAFSFFEKIIGYSIKKYLSKSLYYFKLVVAPILLILLFYFFMKKLSLFGSKISPRVDNLRKMWRNVQGVTNPATRLHPPKPPLGGNKMGLPYMPK
;
A
#
# COMPACT_ATOMS: atom_id res chain seq x y z
N MET A 1 -40.32 -23.13 -7.90
CA MET A 1 -40.00 -21.68 -7.87
C MET A 1 -39.41 -21.40 -6.50
N GLU A 2 -38.16 -20.95 -6.48
CA GLU A 2 -37.30 -20.92 -5.31
C GLU A 2 -37.82 -19.98 -4.20
N ILE A 3 -37.51 -20.37 -2.97
CA ILE A 3 -37.77 -19.67 -1.72
C ILE A 3 -36.92 -18.38 -1.70
N PRO A 4 -37.46 -17.19 -1.34
CA PRO A 4 -36.65 -15.98 -1.26
C PRO A 4 -35.65 -16.13 -0.12
N ASN A 5 -34.37 -16.17 -0.49
CA ASN A 5 -33.24 -16.28 0.42
C ASN A 5 -33.14 -14.98 1.25
N ASN A 6 -33.63 -14.99 2.50
CA ASN A 6 -33.56 -13.85 3.43
C ASN A 6 -32.11 -13.59 3.88
N THR A 7 -31.31 -13.02 2.98
CA THR A 7 -29.82 -12.92 3.04
C THR A 7 -29.31 -11.48 2.99
N ASN A 8 -30.14 -10.48 3.33
CA ASN A 8 -29.69 -9.09 3.30
C ASN A 8 -28.70 -8.83 4.46
N CYS A 9 -27.40 -8.80 4.14
CA CYS A 9 -26.27 -8.51 5.02
C CYS A 9 -25.95 -7.01 5.05
N ASP A 10 -26.88 -6.15 4.64
CA ASP A 10 -26.60 -4.73 4.44
C ASP A 10 -26.65 -3.98 5.76
N LEU A 11 -25.58 -3.23 6.00
CA LEU A 11 -25.46 -2.24 7.05
C LEU A 11 -26.18 -0.94 6.65
N PRO A 12 -26.49 -0.05 7.62
CA PRO A 12 -27.21 1.19 7.35
C PRO A 12 -26.63 2.03 6.22
N SER A 13 -25.31 2.25 6.20
CA SER A 13 -24.64 3.02 5.15
C SER A 13 -24.76 2.37 3.76
N GLU A 14 -24.69 1.05 3.67
CA GLU A 14 -24.84 0.34 2.39
C GLU A 14 -26.26 0.48 1.83
N ARG A 15 -27.27 0.46 2.70
CA ARG A 15 -28.65 0.75 2.27
C ARG A 15 -28.80 2.17 1.75
N ILE A 16 -28.12 3.13 2.36
CA ILE A 16 -28.11 4.53 1.88
C ILE A 16 -27.47 4.59 0.50
N TYR A 17 -26.32 3.93 0.28
CA TYR A 17 -25.66 3.89 -1.02
C TYR A 17 -26.51 3.19 -2.09
N ASN A 18 -27.11 2.04 -1.77
CA ASN A 18 -28.02 1.34 -2.66
C ASN A 18 -29.22 2.23 -3.07
N ASN A 19 -29.71 3.10 -2.19
CA ASN A 19 -30.78 4.05 -2.53
C ASN A 19 -30.31 5.11 -3.54
N PHE A 20 -29.05 5.51 -3.49
CA PHE A 20 -28.47 6.44 -4.48
C PHE A 20 -28.24 5.76 -5.83
N ASP A 21 -27.85 4.49 -5.84
CA ASP A 21 -27.63 3.71 -7.06
C ASP A 21 -28.93 3.47 -7.83
N ASN A 22 -30.05 3.29 -7.12
CA ASN A 22 -31.36 3.00 -7.68
C ASN A 22 -32.21 4.26 -7.96
N VAL A 23 -31.60 5.44 -8.05
CA VAL A 23 -32.33 6.68 -8.38
C VAL A 23 -32.78 6.66 -9.84
N GLU A 24 -34.04 7.05 -10.08
CA GLU A 24 -34.52 7.28 -11.44
C GLU A 24 -33.86 8.53 -12.02
N THR A 25 -33.34 8.43 -13.24
CA THR A 25 -32.71 9.57 -13.92
C THR A 25 -33.73 10.35 -14.74
N SER A 26 -33.78 11.66 -14.53
CA SER A 26 -34.67 12.57 -15.29
C SER A 26 -33.88 13.29 -16.38
N GLU A 27 -34.41 13.31 -17.61
CA GLU A 27 -33.83 14.03 -18.75
C GLU A 27 -33.60 15.52 -18.48
N THR A 28 -34.49 16.16 -17.70
CA THR A 28 -34.46 17.59 -17.40
C THR A 28 -33.12 18.04 -16.80
N TYR A 29 -32.45 17.17 -16.06
CA TYR A 29 -31.27 17.53 -15.28
C TYR A 29 -29.96 16.94 -15.82
N LYS A 30 -30.04 16.10 -16.87
CA LYS A 30 -28.85 15.55 -17.53
C LYS A 30 -28.02 16.62 -18.22
N SER A 31 -28.60 17.78 -18.55
CA SER A 31 -27.92 18.91 -19.20
C SER A 31 -26.69 19.42 -18.43
N PHE A 32 -26.72 19.37 -17.09
CA PHE A 32 -25.57 19.70 -16.24
C PHE A 32 -24.37 18.77 -16.51
N CYS A 33 -24.63 17.48 -16.71
CA CYS A 33 -23.60 16.49 -17.05
C CYS A 33 -23.16 16.59 -18.51
N ASN A 34 -24.07 16.92 -19.43
CA ASN A 34 -23.77 17.02 -20.86
C ASN A 34 -22.75 18.14 -21.15
N SER A 35 -22.71 19.17 -20.32
CA SER A 35 -21.66 20.23 -20.40
C SER A 35 -20.24 19.69 -20.22
N TYR A 36 -20.09 18.49 -19.66
CA TYR A 36 -18.81 17.80 -19.43
C TYR A 36 -18.69 16.47 -20.20
N GLU A 37 -19.56 16.22 -21.16
CA GLU A 37 -19.67 14.94 -21.88
C GLU A 37 -18.36 14.52 -22.54
N SER A 38 -17.61 15.44 -23.15
CA SER A 38 -16.31 15.15 -23.77
C SER A 38 -15.26 14.60 -22.79
N THR A 39 -15.41 14.93 -21.50
CA THR A 39 -14.48 14.49 -20.45
C THR A 39 -15.03 13.27 -19.71
N LEU A 40 -16.28 13.32 -19.28
CA LEU A 40 -16.95 12.22 -18.57
C LEU A 40 -17.15 11.02 -19.49
N GLY A 41 -17.50 11.22 -20.75
CA GLY A 41 -17.73 10.19 -21.77
C GLY A 41 -16.49 9.35 -22.12
N LYS A 42 -15.30 9.69 -21.61
CA LYS A 42 -14.15 8.78 -21.61
C LYS A 42 -14.43 7.48 -20.85
N TYR A 43 -15.33 7.55 -19.87
CA TYR A 43 -15.84 6.42 -19.10
C TYR A 43 -17.37 6.47 -19.10
N PRO A 44 -18.07 5.60 -19.85
CA PRO A 44 -19.52 5.58 -19.88
C PRO A 44 -20.16 5.53 -18.48
N ASP A 45 -19.55 4.73 -17.58
CA ASP A 45 -20.00 4.60 -16.19
C ASP A 45 -19.89 5.92 -15.39
N LEU A 46 -18.93 6.81 -15.73
CA LEU A 46 -18.86 8.14 -15.11
C LEU A 46 -19.97 9.08 -15.60
N GLN A 47 -20.34 8.96 -16.88
CA GLN A 47 -21.47 9.73 -17.40
C GLN A 47 -22.77 9.31 -16.70
N GLU A 48 -22.98 8.01 -16.54
CA GLU A 48 -24.11 7.47 -15.79
C GLU A 48 -24.06 7.89 -14.31
N LEU A 49 -22.89 7.81 -13.68
CA LEU A 49 -22.70 8.28 -12.31
C LEU A 49 -23.05 9.76 -12.15
N CYS A 50 -22.71 10.60 -13.13
CA CYS A 50 -23.11 12.00 -13.13
C CYS A 50 -24.62 12.15 -13.15
N PHE A 51 -25.33 11.43 -14.04
CA PHE A 51 -26.79 11.48 -14.11
C PHE A 51 -27.44 11.06 -12.79
N LYS A 52 -26.92 10.00 -12.16
CA LYS A 52 -27.38 9.55 -10.83
C LYS A 52 -27.08 10.58 -9.74
N LEU A 53 -25.90 11.19 -9.73
CA LEU A 53 -25.54 12.24 -8.79
C LEU A 53 -26.53 13.40 -8.85
N VAL A 54 -26.77 13.92 -10.07
CA VAL A 54 -27.68 15.04 -10.27
C VAL A 54 -29.09 14.66 -9.78
N SER A 55 -29.61 13.50 -10.20
CA SER A 55 -30.96 13.05 -9.80
C SER A 55 -31.11 12.90 -8.28
N ASN A 56 -30.08 12.42 -7.59
CA ASN A 56 -30.09 12.35 -6.13
C ASN A 56 -30.11 13.74 -5.47
N LEU A 57 -29.40 14.74 -6.00
CA LEU A 57 -29.45 16.11 -5.48
C LEU A 57 -30.85 16.71 -5.59
N TYR A 58 -31.55 16.47 -6.71
CA TYR A 58 -32.95 16.88 -6.86
C TYR A 58 -33.87 16.21 -5.85
N LYS A 59 -33.77 14.88 -5.71
CA LYS A 59 -34.58 14.11 -4.77
C LYS A 59 -34.36 14.53 -3.31
N LEU A 60 -33.14 14.91 -2.95
CA LEU A 60 -32.82 15.43 -1.61
C LEU A 60 -33.45 16.80 -1.35
N ASN A 61 -33.65 17.60 -2.39
CA ASN A 61 -34.32 18.90 -2.26
C ASN A 61 -35.84 18.79 -2.18
N GLU A 62 -36.46 17.87 -2.92
CA GLU A 62 -37.94 17.68 -2.90
C GLU A 62 -38.43 17.17 -1.54
N LYS A 63 -37.60 16.40 -0.83
CA LYS A 63 -37.91 16.01 0.55
C LYS A 63 -37.65 17.22 1.44
N GLU A 64 -38.72 17.87 1.93
CA GLU A 64 -38.69 18.86 3.02
C GLU A 64 -38.17 18.24 4.33
N SER A 65 -36.92 17.84 4.32
CA SER A 65 -36.26 17.21 5.45
C SER A 65 -35.65 18.31 6.32
N SER A 66 -35.87 18.18 7.63
CA SER A 66 -35.20 19.00 8.64
C SER A 66 -33.69 19.02 8.35
N GLY A 67 -33.05 20.19 8.43
CA GLY A 67 -31.70 20.41 7.92
C GLY A 67 -30.62 19.47 8.47
N SER A 68 -30.85 18.82 9.61
CA SER A 68 -29.95 17.80 10.17
C SER A 68 -29.89 16.52 9.33
N ASN A 69 -31.02 16.02 8.84
CA ASN A 69 -31.07 14.81 8.00
C ASN A 69 -30.52 15.09 6.60
N MET A 70 -30.79 16.27 6.04
CA MET A 70 -30.26 16.65 4.72
C MET A 70 -28.72 16.72 4.73
N LYS A 71 -28.11 17.33 5.75
CA LYS A 71 -26.64 17.42 5.87
C LYS A 71 -25.99 16.02 5.89
N GLU A 72 -26.58 15.09 6.62
CA GLU A 72 -26.11 13.71 6.68
C GLU A 72 -26.23 13.02 5.32
N GLN A 73 -27.39 13.10 4.67
CA GLN A 73 -27.60 12.53 3.33
C GLN A 73 -26.63 13.10 2.29
N CYS A 74 -26.36 14.41 2.32
CA CYS A 74 -25.38 15.04 1.43
C CYS A 74 -23.95 14.59 1.73
N THR A 75 -23.64 14.30 3.00
CA THR A 75 -22.33 13.74 3.38
C THR A 75 -22.16 12.33 2.80
N TYR A 76 -23.17 11.47 2.94
CA TYR A 76 -23.18 10.15 2.30
C TYR A 76 -23.11 10.25 0.78
N LEU A 77 -23.86 11.13 0.15
CA LEU A 77 -23.84 11.31 -1.30
C LEU A 77 -22.46 11.76 -1.79
N ASN A 78 -21.75 12.58 -1.01
CA ASN A 78 -20.39 13.00 -1.34
C ASN A 78 -19.41 11.81 -1.31
N PHE A 79 -19.49 10.97 -0.28
CA PHE A 79 -18.66 9.76 -0.19
C PHE A 79 -19.02 8.72 -1.25
N TRP A 80 -20.31 8.48 -1.48
CA TRP A 80 -20.80 7.61 -2.54
C TRP A 80 -20.25 8.00 -3.91
N LYS A 81 -20.33 9.30 -4.25
CA LYS A 81 -19.76 9.83 -5.49
C LYS A 81 -18.25 9.58 -5.55
N GLN A 82 -17.52 9.90 -4.49
CA GLN A 82 -16.06 9.73 -4.46
C GLN A 82 -15.66 8.27 -4.65
N LYS A 83 -16.30 7.35 -3.91
CA LYS A 83 -16.09 5.91 -4.02
C LYS A 83 -16.29 5.42 -5.45
N ASN A 84 -17.44 5.72 -6.04
CA ASN A 84 -17.74 5.28 -7.41
C ASN A 84 -16.73 5.82 -8.43
N VAL A 85 -16.31 7.09 -8.33
CA VAL A 85 -15.27 7.63 -9.22
C VAL A 85 -13.94 6.89 -9.03
N ILE A 86 -13.56 6.58 -7.79
CA ILE A 86 -12.33 5.85 -7.49
C ILE A 86 -12.37 4.44 -8.07
N ASP A 87 -13.52 3.77 -7.98
CA ASP A 87 -13.68 2.40 -8.47
C ASP A 87 -13.70 2.34 -10.01
N ILE A 88 -14.31 3.33 -10.68
CA ILE A 88 -14.38 3.42 -12.16
C ILE A 88 -13.04 3.82 -12.78
N VAL A 89 -12.42 4.90 -12.29
CA VAL A 89 -11.23 5.50 -12.94
C VAL A 89 -9.94 4.85 -12.48
N GLN A 90 -9.88 4.50 -11.20
CA GLN A 90 -8.72 3.94 -10.50
C GLN A 90 -7.47 4.86 -10.49
N GLY A 91 -6.73 4.79 -9.38
CA GLY A 91 -5.50 5.56 -9.20
C GLY A 91 -5.71 7.08 -9.19
N ASN A 92 -4.61 7.82 -9.25
CA ASN A 92 -4.62 9.28 -9.03
C ASN A 92 -5.46 10.08 -10.04
N ALA A 93 -5.77 9.51 -11.21
CA ALA A 93 -6.64 10.14 -12.19
C ALA A 93 -8.07 10.36 -11.66
N SER A 94 -8.53 9.55 -10.70
CA SER A 94 -9.84 9.71 -10.04
C SER A 94 -10.04 11.10 -9.44
N ILE A 95 -8.96 11.75 -8.98
CA ILE A 95 -9.02 13.10 -8.37
C ILE A 95 -9.62 14.10 -9.35
N THR A 96 -9.20 14.08 -10.61
CA THR A 96 -9.70 15.00 -11.64
C THR A 96 -11.21 14.84 -11.85
N TYR A 97 -11.71 13.61 -11.90
CA TYR A 97 -13.13 13.34 -12.09
C TYR A 97 -13.96 13.65 -10.84
N ILE A 98 -13.41 13.44 -9.64
CA ILE A 98 -14.05 13.89 -8.38
C ILE A 98 -14.24 15.41 -8.40
N ILE A 99 -13.23 16.17 -8.87
CA ILE A 99 -13.32 17.63 -9.01
C ILE A 99 -14.41 18.01 -10.00
N ILE A 100 -14.47 17.37 -11.17
CA ILE A 100 -15.50 17.67 -12.18
C ILE A 100 -16.91 17.46 -11.61
N LEU A 101 -17.16 16.30 -11.00
CA LEU A 101 -18.47 16.03 -10.39
C LEU A 101 -18.77 16.95 -9.21
N HIS A 102 -17.74 17.43 -8.50
CA HIS A 102 -17.88 18.44 -7.46
C HIS A 102 -18.30 19.80 -8.05
N THR A 103 -17.72 20.21 -9.17
CA THR A 103 -18.13 21.43 -9.90
C THR A 103 -19.57 21.34 -10.37
N ILE A 104 -19.98 20.19 -10.93
CA ILE A 104 -21.37 19.96 -11.35
C ILE A 104 -22.34 20.07 -10.17
N TRP A 105 -22.00 19.44 -9.03
CA TRP A 105 -22.78 19.56 -7.80
C TRP A 105 -22.90 21.03 -7.36
N ASP A 106 -21.78 21.77 -7.30
CA ASP A 106 -21.79 23.18 -6.89
C ASP A 106 -22.64 24.06 -7.84
N GLN A 107 -22.57 23.83 -9.15
CA GLN A 107 -23.44 24.50 -10.14
C GLN A 107 -24.92 24.27 -9.82
N ILE A 108 -25.30 23.03 -9.54
CA ILE A 108 -26.68 22.67 -9.21
C ILE A 108 -27.13 23.34 -7.91
N ILE A 109 -26.31 23.32 -6.86
CA ILE A 109 -26.61 23.99 -5.60
C ILE A 109 -26.78 25.50 -5.81
N ASN A 110 -25.90 26.12 -6.58
CA ASN A 110 -25.95 27.56 -6.83
C ASN A 110 -27.11 27.99 -7.74
N VAL A 111 -27.58 27.13 -8.66
CA VAL A 111 -28.70 27.46 -9.55
C VAL A 111 -30.04 27.14 -8.93
N HIS A 112 -30.17 26.00 -8.24
CA HIS A 112 -31.46 25.47 -7.82
C HIS A 112 -31.65 25.45 -6.29
N TYR A 113 -30.57 25.47 -5.50
CA TYR A 113 -30.63 25.19 -4.06
C TYR A 113 -29.85 26.19 -3.20
N ILE A 114 -29.86 27.47 -3.58
CA ILE A 114 -29.10 28.53 -2.88
C ILE A 114 -29.41 28.54 -1.38
N SER A 115 -30.68 28.36 -0.99
CA SER A 115 -31.11 28.33 0.42
C SER A 115 -30.59 27.13 1.21
N LYS A 116 -30.05 26.10 0.54
CA LYS A 116 -29.49 24.88 1.13
C LYS A 116 -27.98 24.79 0.97
N LYS A 117 -27.33 25.83 0.45
CA LYS A 117 -25.89 25.86 0.17
C LYS A 117 -25.06 25.51 1.40
N ASP A 118 -25.37 26.08 2.56
CA ASP A 118 -24.61 25.82 3.80
C ASP A 118 -24.85 24.41 4.38
N ILE A 119 -25.87 23.70 3.90
CA ILE A 119 -26.26 22.36 4.37
C ILE A 119 -25.66 21.27 3.48
N CYS A 120 -25.75 21.46 2.17
CA CYS A 120 -25.46 20.44 1.16
C CYS A 120 -24.38 20.87 0.16
N ASN A 121 -23.44 21.71 0.58
CA ASN A 121 -22.29 22.02 -0.26
C ASN A 121 -21.43 20.77 -0.42
N PRO A 122 -20.95 20.47 -1.63
CA PRO A 122 -20.03 19.36 -1.77
C PRO A 122 -18.74 19.70 -1.01
N LYS A 123 -18.18 18.73 -0.29
CA LYS A 123 -16.89 18.88 0.38
C LYS A 123 -15.80 18.23 -0.48
N TYR A 124 -14.81 19.02 -0.88
CA TYR A 124 -13.62 18.53 -1.55
C TYR A 124 -12.42 18.71 -0.65
N PHE A 125 -11.61 17.66 -0.53
CA PHE A 125 -10.44 17.64 0.31
C PHE A 125 -9.21 17.51 -0.59
N SER A 126 -8.86 18.60 -1.28
CA SER A 126 -7.83 18.65 -2.31
C SER A 126 -6.43 18.20 -1.85
N SER A 127 -6.15 18.32 -0.55
CA SER A 127 -4.89 17.93 0.07
C SER A 127 -4.84 16.45 0.48
N ILE A 128 -5.92 15.70 0.23
CA ILE A 128 -6.11 14.34 0.74
C ILE A 128 -6.05 13.34 -0.41
N GLY A 129 -5.08 12.45 -0.33
CA GLY A 129 -4.94 11.37 -1.30
C GLY A 129 -6.12 10.39 -1.25
N ILE A 130 -6.32 9.68 -2.37
CA ILE A 130 -7.41 8.72 -2.56
C ILE A 130 -7.49 7.69 -1.43
N ASP A 131 -6.34 7.21 -0.95
CA ASP A 131 -6.28 6.24 0.14
C ASP A 131 -6.92 6.77 1.43
N TYR A 132 -6.67 8.04 1.76
CA TYR A 132 -7.28 8.69 2.91
C TYR A 132 -8.77 8.94 2.68
N THR A 133 -9.19 9.28 1.45
CA THR A 133 -10.62 9.40 1.10
C THR A 133 -11.38 8.10 1.38
N LYS A 134 -10.83 6.94 1.00
CA LYS A 134 -11.43 5.63 1.31
C LYS A 134 -11.52 5.37 2.82
N LYS A 135 -10.47 5.73 3.58
CA LYS A 135 -10.48 5.59 5.05
C LYS A 135 -11.52 6.50 5.68
N TRP A 136 -11.67 7.72 5.18
CA TRP A 136 -12.67 8.68 5.64
C TRP A 136 -14.10 8.17 5.42
N GLU A 137 -14.38 7.60 4.25
CA GLU A 137 -15.65 6.93 4.00
C GLU A 137 -15.90 5.81 5.01
N LYS A 138 -14.93 4.91 5.22
CA LYS A 138 -15.09 3.79 6.17
C LYS A 138 -15.36 4.27 7.60
N MET A 139 -14.64 5.30 8.07
CA MET A 139 -14.91 5.92 9.37
C MET A 139 -16.31 6.50 9.45
N HIS A 140 -16.75 7.22 8.41
CA HIS A 140 -18.08 7.79 8.35
C HIS A 140 -19.17 6.73 8.36
N ASN A 141 -19.02 5.67 7.54
CA ASN A 141 -19.94 4.54 7.50
C ASN A 141 -20.03 3.86 8.87
N TYR A 142 -18.90 3.67 9.54
CA TYR A 142 -18.87 3.04 10.86
C TYR A 142 -19.68 3.80 11.92
N ASN A 143 -19.63 5.14 11.90
CA ASN A 143 -20.40 5.99 12.82
C ASN A 143 -21.91 5.69 12.79
N ASN A 144 -22.43 5.24 11.65
CA ASN A 144 -23.83 4.87 11.51
C ASN A 144 -24.07 3.35 11.64
N ASN A 145 -23.07 2.54 11.29
CA ASN A 145 -23.20 1.09 11.27
C ASN A 145 -23.03 0.43 12.65
N TYR A 146 -22.23 1.01 13.56
CA TYR A 146 -21.73 0.29 14.74
C TYR A 146 -22.85 -0.24 15.66
N LYS A 147 -23.92 0.53 15.88
CA LYS A 147 -25.08 0.09 16.69
C LYS A 147 -25.79 -1.13 16.09
N GLN A 148 -25.93 -1.15 14.77
CA GLN A 148 -26.51 -2.32 14.09
C GLN A 148 -25.55 -3.50 14.14
N LEU A 149 -24.23 -3.28 14.02
CA LEU A 149 -23.24 -4.34 14.14
C LEU A 149 -23.34 -5.04 15.51
N GLU A 150 -23.51 -4.31 16.61
CA GLU A 150 -23.66 -4.89 17.96
C GLU A 150 -24.80 -5.92 18.08
N THR A 151 -25.89 -5.72 17.32
CA THR A 151 -27.08 -6.58 17.34
C THR A 151 -27.06 -7.63 16.22
N ALA A 152 -26.44 -7.32 15.08
CA ALA A 152 -26.43 -8.18 13.90
C ALA A 152 -25.64 -9.48 14.10
N PHE A 153 -24.61 -9.49 14.95
CA PHE A 153 -23.82 -10.70 15.25
C PHE A 153 -24.65 -11.85 15.82
N ASN A 154 -25.75 -11.56 16.52
CA ASN A 154 -26.57 -12.60 17.14
C ASN A 154 -27.69 -13.10 16.20
N SER A 155 -27.99 -12.37 15.13
CA SER A 155 -29.16 -12.61 14.28
C SER A 155 -28.81 -13.00 12.84
N LYS A 156 -27.58 -12.77 12.39
CA LYS A 156 -27.17 -12.99 10.99
C LYS A 156 -25.85 -13.75 10.88
N GLU A 157 -25.89 -15.07 11.13
CA GLU A 157 -24.72 -15.95 11.10
C GLU A 157 -23.93 -15.85 9.78
N ASN A 158 -24.64 -15.89 8.65
CA ASN A 158 -24.04 -15.86 7.32
C ASN A 158 -23.36 -14.52 6.97
N SER A 159 -23.65 -13.45 7.72
CA SER A 159 -23.06 -12.13 7.51
C SER A 159 -21.82 -11.88 8.35
N LYS A 160 -21.51 -12.74 9.33
CA LYS A 160 -20.47 -12.46 10.31
C LYS A 160 -19.09 -12.28 9.68
N GLU A 161 -18.76 -13.04 8.64
CA GLU A 161 -17.48 -12.88 7.92
C GLU A 161 -17.34 -11.50 7.30
N LYS A 162 -18.36 -11.02 6.59
CA LYS A 162 -18.40 -9.67 6.02
C LYS A 162 -18.23 -8.62 7.10
N TYR A 163 -19.02 -8.69 8.17
CA TYR A 163 -18.95 -7.73 9.27
C TYR A 163 -17.59 -7.72 9.94
N CYS A 164 -16.99 -8.88 10.19
CA CYS A 164 -15.67 -8.96 10.80
C CYS A 164 -14.59 -8.38 9.90
N ASN A 165 -14.65 -8.59 8.58
CA ASN A 165 -13.74 -7.91 7.66
C ASN A 165 -13.86 -6.38 7.75
N ASP A 166 -15.10 -5.86 7.77
CA ASP A 166 -15.33 -4.42 7.93
C ASP A 166 -14.78 -3.89 9.26
N ILE A 167 -14.92 -4.66 10.35
CA ILE A 167 -14.39 -4.29 11.67
C ILE A 167 -12.86 -4.31 11.68
N ALA A 168 -12.22 -5.31 11.07
CA ALA A 168 -10.76 -5.36 10.96
C ALA A 168 -10.21 -4.12 10.25
N ASP A 169 -10.86 -3.70 9.15
CA ASP A 169 -10.51 -2.46 8.45
C ASP A 169 -10.70 -1.22 9.33
N VAL A 170 -11.78 -1.14 10.09
CA VAL A 170 -12.05 -0.03 11.03
C VAL A 170 -11.00 0.05 12.13
N ILE A 171 -10.58 -1.09 12.70
CA ILE A 171 -9.52 -1.16 13.72
C ILE A 171 -8.21 -0.63 13.14
N ASN A 172 -7.85 -1.06 11.93
CA ASN A 172 -6.64 -0.60 11.25
C ASN A 172 -6.63 0.91 11.04
N ILE A 173 -7.78 1.46 10.64
CA ILE A 173 -7.96 2.90 10.43
C ILE A 173 -7.89 3.64 11.78
N TYR A 174 -8.56 3.16 12.81
CA TYR A 174 -8.52 3.77 14.14
C TYR A 174 -7.08 3.87 14.65
N ASN A 175 -6.33 2.77 14.61
CA ASN A 175 -4.96 2.72 15.10
C ASN A 175 -4.05 3.67 14.32
N GLU A 176 -4.24 3.83 13.00
CA GLU A 176 -3.52 4.83 12.21
C GLU A 176 -3.90 6.26 12.59
N PHE A 177 -5.20 6.55 12.68
CA PHE A 177 -5.67 7.92 12.84
C PHE A 177 -5.48 8.49 14.24
N VAL A 178 -5.37 7.65 15.28
CA VAL A 178 -4.89 8.09 16.61
C VAL A 178 -3.57 8.83 16.50
N HIS A 179 -2.68 8.41 15.60
CA HIS A 179 -1.41 9.11 15.37
C HIS A 179 -1.54 10.25 14.36
N VAL A 180 -2.26 10.06 13.26
CA VAL A 180 -2.43 11.09 12.21
C VAL A 180 -3.08 12.36 12.79
N CYS A 181 -4.11 12.20 13.62
CA CYS A 181 -4.86 13.32 14.19
C CYS A 181 -4.15 14.01 15.37
N ASN A 182 -3.24 13.31 16.06
CA ASN A 182 -2.48 13.87 17.18
C ASN A 182 -1.08 14.38 16.79
N GLY A 183 -0.55 13.94 15.65
CA GLY A 183 0.79 14.30 15.15
C GLY A 183 0.82 15.56 14.28
N GLU A 184 1.86 15.67 13.44
CA GLU A 184 2.08 16.82 12.54
C GLU A 184 1.15 16.82 11.31
N ASN A 185 0.55 15.67 11.00
CA ASN A 185 -0.31 15.47 9.83
C ASN A 185 -1.80 15.78 10.08
N LYS A 186 -2.12 16.71 10.98
CA LYS A 186 -3.51 17.04 11.38
C LYS A 186 -4.41 17.43 10.23
N GLN A 187 -3.84 17.94 9.13
CA GLN A 187 -4.59 18.28 7.91
C GLN A 187 -5.27 17.07 7.26
N ARG A 188 -4.79 15.85 7.53
CA ARG A 188 -5.39 14.58 7.06
C ARG A 188 -6.45 14.02 8.01
N CYS A 189 -6.68 14.69 9.14
CA CYS A 189 -7.69 14.29 10.11
C CYS A 189 -9.07 14.83 9.67
N PRO A 190 -10.12 13.99 9.61
CA PRO A 190 -11.46 14.46 9.27
C PRO A 190 -12.06 15.28 10.42
N ASP A 191 -12.95 16.22 10.08
CA ASP A 191 -13.71 17.03 11.04
C ASP A 191 -14.58 16.19 11.99
N PHE A 192 -14.96 14.98 11.57
CA PHE A 192 -15.71 14.00 12.35
C PHE A 192 -14.85 12.99 13.12
N TRP A 193 -13.52 13.15 13.20
CA TRP A 193 -12.63 12.21 13.91
C TRP A 193 -13.09 11.95 15.35
N GLY A 194 -13.42 13.00 16.11
CA GLY A 194 -13.85 12.83 17.51
C GLY A 194 -15.12 11.99 17.67
N ILE A 195 -16.06 12.08 16.71
CA ILE A 195 -17.27 11.24 16.70
C ILE A 195 -16.89 9.78 16.46
N PHE A 196 -16.02 9.54 15.47
CA PHE A 196 -15.53 8.20 15.15
C PHE A 196 -14.75 7.57 16.30
N GLN A 197 -13.83 8.30 16.91
CA GLN A 197 -13.06 7.85 18.06
C GLN A 197 -13.98 7.41 19.21
N ASN A 198 -14.93 8.26 19.60
CA ASN A 198 -15.88 7.95 20.67
C ASN A 198 -16.74 6.70 20.35
N ASN A 199 -17.25 6.60 19.13
CA ASN A 199 -18.07 5.47 18.70
C ASN A 199 -17.28 4.16 18.70
N TYR A 200 -16.05 4.18 18.18
CA TYR A 200 -15.15 3.03 18.19
C TYR A 200 -14.81 2.57 19.61
N GLU A 201 -14.38 3.49 20.48
CA GLU A 201 -14.04 3.16 21.86
C GLU A 201 -15.23 2.54 22.62
N SER A 202 -16.43 3.11 22.41
CA SER A 202 -17.67 2.62 23.03
C SER A 202 -18.08 1.21 22.57
N SER A 203 -17.65 0.80 21.38
CA SER A 203 -18.04 -0.46 20.74
C SER A 203 -16.85 -1.41 20.49
N SER A 204 -15.72 -1.15 21.14
CA SER A 204 -14.50 -1.98 21.09
C SER A 204 -14.71 -3.46 21.42
N LYS A 205 -15.76 -3.79 22.18
CA LYS A 205 -16.15 -5.19 22.47
C LYS A 205 -16.59 -5.98 21.24
N ILE A 206 -16.97 -5.30 20.15
CA ILE A 206 -17.36 -5.93 18.88
C ILE A 206 -16.20 -6.81 18.35
N GLU A 207 -14.95 -6.36 18.46
CA GLU A 207 -13.76 -7.09 17.99
C GLU A 207 -13.67 -8.50 18.60
N GLN A 208 -14.06 -8.66 19.87
CA GLN A 208 -13.97 -9.94 20.58
C GLN A 208 -14.85 -11.02 19.91
N ARG A 209 -15.95 -10.63 19.27
CA ARG A 209 -16.86 -11.53 18.57
C ARG A 209 -16.33 -12.02 17.22
N CYS A 210 -15.24 -11.42 16.73
CA CYS A 210 -14.64 -11.75 15.45
C CYS A 210 -13.39 -12.63 15.54
N ARG A 211 -12.94 -13.02 16.75
CA ARG A 211 -11.68 -13.77 16.93
C ARG A 211 -11.61 -15.06 16.08
N ASP A 212 -12.63 -15.90 16.16
CA ASP A 212 -12.64 -17.18 15.44
C ASP A 212 -12.72 -16.97 13.92
N ILE A 213 -13.44 -15.92 13.50
CA ILE A 213 -13.57 -15.53 12.10
C ILE A 213 -12.25 -14.99 11.56
N TYR A 214 -11.53 -14.17 12.33
CA TYR A 214 -10.20 -13.70 11.95
C TYR A 214 -9.24 -14.85 11.74
N ILE A 215 -9.25 -15.86 12.63
CA ILE A 215 -8.43 -17.07 12.46
C ILE A 215 -8.82 -17.80 11.16
N LYS A 216 -10.12 -17.98 10.90
CA LYS A 216 -10.63 -18.63 9.67
C LYS A 216 -10.22 -17.89 8.41
N LEU A 217 -10.27 -16.55 8.43
CA LEU A 217 -9.91 -15.69 7.30
C LEU A 217 -8.39 -15.47 7.18
N GLY A 218 -7.60 -15.97 8.14
CA GLY A 218 -6.16 -15.75 8.16
C GLY A 218 -5.76 -14.30 8.41
N LEU A 219 -6.56 -13.57 9.19
CA LEU A 219 -6.28 -12.20 9.63
C LEU A 219 -5.53 -12.23 10.96
N TYR A 220 -4.37 -11.58 11.00
CA TYR A 220 -3.52 -11.52 12.19
C TYR A 220 -3.06 -10.11 12.47
N LYS A 221 -2.93 -9.78 13.75
CA LYS A 221 -2.39 -8.51 14.22
C LYS A 221 -0.88 -8.46 14.04
N VAL A 222 -0.40 -7.41 13.40
CA VAL A 222 1.01 -7.20 13.07
C VAL A 222 1.39 -5.75 13.33
N LYS A 223 2.64 -5.51 13.74
CA LYS A 223 3.15 -4.15 13.95
C LYS A 223 3.61 -3.55 12.62
N MET A 224 2.96 -2.47 12.19
CA MET A 224 3.26 -1.73 10.96
C MET A 224 3.88 -0.38 11.29
N SER A 225 4.93 0.00 10.55
CA SER A 225 5.59 1.30 10.69
C SER A 225 4.76 2.41 10.05
N LEU A 226 4.45 3.45 10.83
CA LEU A 226 3.59 4.57 10.41
C LEU A 226 4.38 5.79 9.91
N GLY A 227 5.50 6.12 10.55
CA GLY A 227 6.33 7.31 10.28
C GLY A 227 7.45 7.09 9.25
N ASP A 228 8.18 8.14 8.89
CA ASP A 228 9.34 8.06 8.00
C ASP A 228 10.46 7.15 8.58
N PRO A 229 11.33 6.58 7.73
CA PRO A 229 12.38 5.66 8.19
C PRO A 229 13.33 6.34 9.18
N GLY A 230 13.23 5.99 10.46
CA GLY A 230 13.99 6.61 11.56
C GLY A 230 13.14 6.87 12.81
N GLU A 231 11.81 6.98 12.66
CA GLU A 231 10.87 7.04 13.78
C GLU A 231 10.32 5.65 14.11
N GLU A 232 10.47 5.21 15.36
CA GLU A 232 9.98 3.91 15.85
C GLU A 232 8.47 3.94 16.19
N THR A 233 7.65 4.57 15.37
CA THR A 233 6.19 4.52 15.53
C THR A 233 5.62 3.30 14.82
N TYR A 234 5.33 2.27 15.63
CA TYR A 234 4.65 1.06 15.19
C TYR A 234 3.21 1.03 15.69
N ILE A 235 2.28 0.70 14.80
CA ILE A 235 0.88 0.47 15.15
C ILE A 235 0.48 -0.96 14.88
N GLU A 236 -0.44 -1.49 15.69
CA GLU A 236 -1.00 -2.81 15.46
C GLU A 236 -2.08 -2.73 14.36
N GLN A 237 -1.98 -3.57 13.33
CA GLN A 237 -2.97 -3.67 12.27
C GLN A 237 -3.23 -5.13 11.92
N TYR A 238 -4.47 -5.46 11.57
CA TYR A 238 -4.84 -6.73 10.95
C TYR A 238 -4.36 -6.78 9.50
N GLU A 239 -3.64 -7.84 9.16
CA GLU A 239 -3.17 -8.14 7.80
C GLU A 239 -3.54 -9.58 7.43
N THR A 240 -3.75 -9.82 6.13
CA THR A 240 -4.04 -11.17 5.63
C THR A 240 -2.76 -12.00 5.52
N THR A 241 -2.85 -13.30 5.79
CA THR A 241 -1.72 -14.24 5.63
C THR A 241 -1.12 -14.27 4.23
N TYR A 242 -1.89 -13.91 3.19
CA TYR A 242 -1.39 -13.90 1.82
C TYR A 242 -0.60 -12.64 1.47
N ALA A 243 -0.83 -11.54 2.21
CA ALA A 243 -0.06 -10.32 2.09
C ALA A 243 1.16 -10.28 3.03
N PHE A 244 1.32 -11.29 3.89
CA PHE A 244 2.28 -11.34 4.98
C PHE A 244 3.13 -12.61 4.89
N SER A 245 4.45 -12.46 4.69
CA SER A 245 5.35 -13.61 4.58
C SER A 245 5.43 -14.41 5.88
N PHE A 246 5.75 -15.71 5.78
CA PHE A 246 5.92 -16.59 6.94
C PHE A 246 6.88 -16.01 8.00
N PHE A 247 7.93 -15.30 7.58
CA PHE A 247 8.87 -14.64 8.48
C PHE A 247 8.26 -13.48 9.25
N GLU A 248 7.45 -12.66 8.58
CA GLU A 248 6.75 -11.57 9.24
C GLU A 248 5.76 -12.12 10.28
N LYS A 249 5.15 -13.29 10.03
CA LYS A 249 4.28 -14.01 10.99
C LYS A 249 5.01 -14.42 12.26
N ILE A 250 6.26 -14.85 12.17
CA ILE A 250 7.07 -15.23 13.33
C ILE A 250 7.49 -13.99 14.12
N ILE A 251 7.89 -12.93 13.42
CA ILE A 251 8.48 -11.75 14.05
C ILE A 251 7.39 -10.82 14.59
N GLY A 252 6.18 -10.84 14.01
CA GLY A 252 5.05 -10.00 14.39
C GLY A 252 5.16 -8.55 13.87
N TYR A 253 6.09 -8.29 12.94
CA TYR A 253 6.34 -6.99 12.33
C TYR A 253 6.22 -7.08 10.81
N SER A 254 5.61 -6.06 10.20
CA SER A 254 5.62 -5.91 8.74
C SER A 254 6.96 -5.36 8.27
N ILE A 255 7.60 -6.08 7.36
CA ILE A 255 8.86 -5.74 6.69
C ILE A 255 8.57 -5.10 5.32
N LYS A 256 7.32 -5.08 4.83
CA LYS A 256 6.90 -4.51 3.53
C LYS A 256 7.59 -3.18 3.18
N LYS A 257 7.68 -2.25 4.13
CA LYS A 257 8.33 -0.94 3.94
C LYS A 257 9.85 -1.04 3.77
N TYR A 258 10.50 -1.93 4.51
CA TYR A 258 11.93 -2.22 4.36
C TYR A 258 12.20 -2.94 3.04
N LEU A 259 11.31 -3.86 2.66
CA LEU A 259 11.38 -4.63 1.41
C LEU A 259 11.22 -3.74 0.18
N SER A 260 10.22 -2.85 0.16
CA SER A 260 10.01 -1.92 -0.95
C SER A 260 11.19 -0.96 -1.14
N LYS A 261 11.76 -0.45 -0.04
CA LYS A 261 12.93 0.43 -0.07
C LYS A 261 14.22 -0.34 -0.43
N SER A 262 14.37 -1.57 0.05
CA SER A 262 15.48 -2.46 -0.34
C SER A 262 15.42 -2.77 -1.84
N LEU A 263 14.22 -3.07 -2.37
CA LEU A 263 14.00 -3.27 -3.81
C LEU A 263 14.25 -2.00 -4.62
N TYR A 264 13.87 -0.82 -4.10
CA TYR A 264 14.15 0.48 -4.73
C TYR A 264 15.67 0.76 -4.78
N TYR A 265 16.37 0.59 -3.66
CA TYR A 265 17.82 0.77 -3.58
C TYR A 265 18.56 -0.26 -4.42
N PHE A 266 18.07 -1.51 -4.43
CA PHE A 266 18.59 -2.55 -5.28
C PHE A 266 18.44 -2.18 -6.76
N LYS A 267 17.27 -1.71 -7.20
CA LYS A 267 17.04 -1.31 -8.59
C LYS A 267 17.89 -0.11 -9.02
N LEU A 268 18.06 0.89 -8.17
CA LEU A 268 18.72 2.15 -8.56
C LEU A 268 20.22 2.19 -8.30
N VAL A 269 20.70 1.45 -7.31
CA VAL A 269 22.11 1.52 -6.89
C VAL A 269 22.81 0.19 -7.15
N VAL A 270 22.27 -0.91 -6.63
CA VAL A 270 22.98 -2.20 -6.65
C VAL A 270 22.94 -2.85 -8.04
N ALA A 271 21.79 -2.84 -8.70
CA ALA A 271 21.59 -3.47 -10.00
C ALA A 271 22.45 -2.82 -11.10
N PRO A 272 22.56 -1.48 -11.21
CA PRO A 272 23.49 -0.85 -12.15
C PRO A 272 24.96 -1.20 -11.87
N ILE A 273 25.38 -1.22 -10.60
CA ILE A 273 26.75 -1.61 -10.22
C ILE A 273 27.03 -3.06 -10.62
N LEU A 274 26.10 -3.98 -10.33
CA LEU A 274 26.21 -5.38 -10.74
C LEU A 274 26.25 -5.52 -12.27
N LEU A 275 25.44 -4.74 -13.00
CA LEU A 275 25.44 -4.71 -14.47
C LEU A 275 26.77 -4.21 -15.03
N ILE A 276 27.35 -3.16 -14.44
CA ILE A 276 28.67 -2.63 -14.81
C ILE A 276 29.75 -3.68 -14.54
N LEU A 277 29.73 -4.34 -13.39
CA LEU A 277 30.68 -5.39 -13.06
C LEU A 277 30.56 -6.59 -14.01
N LEU A 278 29.33 -7.04 -14.31
CA LEU A 278 29.08 -8.11 -15.26
C LEU A 278 29.53 -7.71 -16.68
N PHE A 279 29.25 -6.48 -17.11
CA PHE A 279 29.71 -5.95 -18.39
C PHE A 279 31.24 -5.86 -18.45
N TYR A 280 31.90 -5.42 -17.38
CA TYR A 280 33.35 -5.41 -17.27
C TYR A 280 33.94 -6.83 -17.38
N PHE A 281 33.36 -7.81 -16.69
CA PHE A 281 33.77 -9.22 -16.81
C PHE A 281 33.54 -9.77 -18.22
N PHE A 282 32.42 -9.41 -18.85
CA PHE A 282 32.09 -9.82 -20.20
C PHE A 282 33.02 -9.19 -21.24
N MET A 283 33.31 -7.89 -21.13
CA MET A 283 34.30 -7.20 -21.97
C MET A 283 35.72 -7.71 -21.74
N LYS A 284 36.09 -8.08 -20.51
CA LYS A 284 37.37 -8.73 -20.22
C LYS A 284 37.47 -10.11 -20.90
N LYS A 285 36.37 -10.85 -20.97
CA LYS A 285 36.30 -12.18 -21.60
C LYS A 285 36.17 -12.14 -23.13
N LEU A 286 35.51 -11.12 -23.68
CA LEU A 286 35.33 -10.89 -25.12
C LEU A 286 36.42 -10.03 -25.75
N SER A 287 37.23 -9.33 -24.95
CA SER A 287 38.42 -8.67 -25.45
C SER A 287 39.34 -9.74 -26.03
N LEU A 288 39.35 -9.82 -27.36
CA LEU A 288 40.29 -10.56 -28.19
C LEU A 288 41.76 -10.13 -27.94
N PHE A 289 42.02 -9.23 -26.99
CA PHE A 289 43.33 -8.81 -26.50
C PHE A 289 43.70 -9.35 -25.12
N GLY A 290 42.86 -10.19 -24.49
CA GLY A 290 43.20 -10.94 -23.27
C GLY A 290 44.36 -11.93 -23.44
N SER A 291 44.86 -12.14 -24.66
CA SER A 291 46.05 -12.94 -24.99
C SER A 291 47.29 -12.12 -25.38
N LYS A 292 47.25 -10.78 -25.35
CA LYS A 292 48.41 -9.93 -25.63
C LYS A 292 48.58 -8.83 -24.57
N ILE A 293 48.88 -9.25 -23.35
CA ILE A 293 49.75 -8.43 -22.52
C ILE A 293 51.06 -8.28 -23.30
N SER A 294 51.35 -7.05 -23.70
CA SER A 294 52.55 -6.64 -24.44
C SER A 294 53.83 -7.34 -23.95
N PRO A 295 54.75 -7.76 -24.84
CA PRO A 295 56.02 -8.39 -24.46
C PRO A 295 56.90 -7.51 -23.55
N ARG A 296 56.54 -6.24 -23.36
CA ARG A 296 57.18 -5.34 -22.39
C ARG A 296 57.00 -5.80 -20.94
N VAL A 297 55.90 -6.48 -20.60
CA VAL A 297 55.67 -7.04 -19.25
C VAL A 297 56.35 -8.41 -19.09
N ASP A 298 56.47 -9.19 -20.18
CA ASP A 298 57.25 -10.44 -20.17
C ASP A 298 58.76 -10.19 -20.00
N ASN A 299 59.28 -9.08 -20.53
CA ASN A 299 60.66 -8.66 -20.27
C ASN A 299 60.87 -8.26 -18.80
N LEU A 300 59.88 -7.62 -18.16
CA LEU A 300 59.93 -7.34 -16.71
C LEU A 300 59.82 -8.63 -15.88
N ARG A 301 59.00 -9.60 -16.30
CA ARG A 301 58.89 -10.92 -15.67
C ARG A 301 60.15 -11.76 -15.84
N LYS A 302 60.86 -11.64 -16.98
CA LYS A 302 62.20 -12.24 -17.19
C LYS A 302 63.27 -11.55 -16.36
N MET A 303 63.27 -10.21 -16.26
CA MET A 303 64.16 -9.50 -15.34
C MET A 303 63.92 -9.91 -13.89
N TRP A 304 62.67 -10.06 -13.47
CA TRP A 304 62.33 -10.49 -12.10
C TRP A 304 62.75 -11.94 -11.81
N ARG A 305 62.60 -12.86 -12.77
CA ARG A 305 63.12 -14.24 -12.65
C ARG A 305 64.66 -14.29 -12.60
N ASN A 306 65.35 -13.41 -13.34
CA ASN A 306 66.82 -13.33 -13.27
C ASN A 306 67.32 -12.70 -11.97
N VAL A 307 66.57 -11.73 -11.41
CA VAL A 307 66.83 -11.16 -10.08
C VAL A 307 66.58 -12.20 -8.98
N GLN A 308 65.57 -13.06 -9.12
CA GLN A 308 65.31 -14.18 -8.19
C GLN A 308 66.24 -15.38 -8.36
N GLY A 309 66.88 -15.55 -9.53
CA GLY A 309 67.91 -16.56 -9.76
C GLY A 309 69.24 -16.29 -9.03
N VAL A 310 69.46 -15.05 -8.58
CA VAL A 310 70.61 -14.66 -7.73
C VAL A 310 70.28 -14.83 -6.24
N THR A 311 69.02 -15.12 -5.89
CA THR A 311 68.57 -15.31 -4.51
C THR A 311 67.90 -16.66 -4.30
N ASN A 312 68.54 -17.74 -4.74
CA ASN A 312 68.22 -19.07 -4.23
C ASN A 312 69.10 -19.35 -2.99
N PRO A 313 68.56 -19.34 -1.76
CA PRO A 313 69.31 -19.64 -0.53
C PRO A 313 69.44 -21.15 -0.27
N ALA A 314 69.19 -22.00 -1.27
CA ALA A 314 69.30 -23.46 -1.14
C ALA A 314 70.75 -23.98 -0.98
N THR A 315 71.77 -23.10 -0.92
CA THR A 315 73.16 -23.45 -0.62
C THR A 315 73.61 -23.16 0.82
N ARG A 316 72.71 -22.82 1.76
CA ARG A 316 73.12 -22.46 3.13
C ARG A 316 72.38 -23.13 4.30
N LEU A 317 71.93 -24.37 4.15
CA LEU A 317 71.44 -25.16 5.28
C LEU A 317 71.95 -26.60 5.25
N HIS A 318 73.27 -26.76 5.43
CA HIS A 318 73.83 -27.93 6.09
C HIS A 318 74.74 -27.46 7.23
N PRO A 319 74.50 -27.91 8.48
CA PRO A 319 75.38 -27.60 9.61
C PRO A 319 76.73 -28.33 9.45
N PRO A 320 77.84 -27.74 9.93
CA PRO A 320 79.16 -28.36 9.82
C PRO A 320 79.25 -29.59 10.73
N LYS A 321 79.65 -30.73 10.15
CA LYS A 321 80.14 -31.90 10.90
C LYS A 321 81.56 -31.63 11.42
N PRO A 322 81.94 -32.19 12.59
CA PRO A 322 83.25 -31.99 13.22
C PRO A 322 84.38 -32.71 12.43
N PRO A 323 85.65 -32.37 12.69
CA PRO A 323 86.76 -32.73 11.82
C PRO A 323 87.17 -34.19 12.08
N LEU A 324 87.04 -35.04 11.05
CA LEU A 324 87.86 -36.24 10.96
C LEU A 324 88.89 -36.02 9.85
N GLY A 325 90.11 -35.71 10.28
CA GLY A 325 91.28 -36.00 9.47
C GLY A 325 91.49 -37.51 9.34
N GLY A 326 92.17 -37.92 8.28
CA GLY A 326 92.82 -39.22 8.21
C GLY A 326 92.36 -40.11 7.07
N ASN A 327 92.96 -39.88 5.91
CA ASN A 327 93.52 -40.86 4.97
C ASN A 327 92.98 -42.31 5.02
N LYS A 328 92.54 -42.80 3.85
CA LYS A 328 93.17 -43.87 3.04
C LYS A 328 92.16 -44.29 1.96
N MET A 329 92.49 -44.09 0.69
CA MET A 329 92.99 -45.15 -0.21
C MET A 329 92.11 -46.41 -0.21
N GLY A 330 91.53 -46.73 -1.37
CA GLY A 330 91.02 -48.08 -1.63
C GLY A 330 89.80 -48.15 -2.51
N LEU A 331 90.01 -48.03 -3.82
CA LEU A 331 89.33 -48.75 -4.91
C LEU A 331 88.90 -50.20 -4.51
N PRO A 332 88.11 -50.90 -5.36
CA PRO A 332 86.74 -50.64 -5.79
C PRO A 332 85.94 -51.97 -5.64
N TYR A 333 84.97 -52.21 -6.53
CA TYR A 333 84.25 -53.46 -6.80
C TYR A 333 82.86 -53.64 -6.14
N MET A 334 81.86 -53.29 -6.96
CA MET A 334 80.70 -54.11 -7.36
C MET A 334 80.80 -55.63 -7.10
N PRO A 335 79.72 -56.43 -7.27
CA PRO A 335 78.28 -56.13 -7.26
C PRO A 335 77.44 -57.19 -6.49
N LYS A 336 76.21 -56.85 -6.12
CA LYS A 336 74.97 -57.40 -6.71
C LYS A 336 73.75 -56.74 -6.09
#